data_AF-A0A1V5PBL7-F1
#
_entry.id   AF-A0A1V5PBL7-F1
#
_cell.length_a   1.000
_cell.length_b   1.000
_cell.length_c   1.000
_cell.angle_alpha   90.00
_cell.angle_beta   90.00
_cell.angle_gamma   90.00
#
_symmetry.space_group_name_H-M   'P 1'
#
loop_
_entity.id
_entity.type
_entity.pdbx_description
1 polymer ?
#
loop_
_entity_poly.entity_id
_entity_poly.type
_entity_poly.pdbx_seq_one_letter_code
_entity_poly.pdbx_strand_id
1 'polypeptide(L)' 'MDIKAKIEELVKKAQTDKNFAANFAANPIKAIKDAMGINLPDDQLNAIVAGVKTKLNLDKASGLLGSAAKKLF' A
#
# COMPACT_ATOMS: atom_id res chain seq x y z
N MET A 1 9.18 -3.46 16.71
CA MET A 1 7.91 -3.02 16.07
C MET A 1 8.22 -2.71 14.61
N ASP A 2 7.99 -3.68 13.73
CA ASP A 2 8.38 -3.58 12.33
C ASP A 2 7.30 -2.90 11.50
N ILE A 3 7.32 -1.57 11.52
CA ILE A 3 6.45 -0.72 10.69
C ILE A 3 6.59 -1.10 9.21
N LYS A 4 7.80 -1.50 8.79
CA LYS A 4 8.04 -2.00 7.42
C LYS A 4 7.23 -3.26 7.09
N ALA A 5 7.20 -4.25 7.98
CA ALA A 5 6.43 -5.48 7.77
C ALA A 5 4.92 -5.18 7.67
N LYS A 6 4.44 -4.27 8.51
CA LYS A 6 3.05 -3.78 8.47
C LYS A 6 2.73 -3.12 7.12
N ILE A 7 3.61 -2.27 6.60
CA ILE A 7 3.46 -1.66 5.27
C ILE A 7 3.36 -2.74 4.19
N GLU A 8 4.25 -3.74 4.18
CA GLU A 8 4.25 -4.77 3.15
C GLU A 8 3.01 -5.67 3.18
N GLU A 9 2.51 -5.99 4.38
CA GLU A 9 1.25 -6.73 4.54
C GLU A 9 0.06 -5.94 4.00
N LEU A 10 -0.01 -4.64 4.29
CA LEU A 10 -1.07 -3.75 3.79
C LEU A 10 -0.98 -3.53 2.27
N VAL A 11 0.23 -3.44 1.71
CA VAL A 11 0.43 -3.38 0.25
C VAL A 11 -0.07 -4.65 -0.41
N LYS A 12 0.33 -5.82 0.10
CA LYS A 12 -0.15 -7.11 -0.41
C LYS A 12 -1.67 -7.20 -0.31
N LYS A 13 -2.25 -6.78 0.83
CA LYS A 13 -3.69 -6.74 1.02
C LYS A 13 -4.38 -5.77 0.05
N ALA A 14 -3.81 -4.60 -0.22
CA ALA A 14 -4.33 -3.68 -1.24
C ALA A 14 -4.23 -4.22 -2.68
N GLN A 15 -3.27 -5.11 -2.95
CA GLN A 15 -3.15 -5.78 -4.25
C GLN A 15 -4.14 -6.94 -4.40
N THR A 16 -4.40 -7.70 -3.33
CA THR A 16 -5.25 -8.90 -3.37
C THR A 16 -6.70 -8.64 -3.02
N ASP A 17 -6.97 -7.74 -2.07
CA ASP A 17 -8.29 -7.40 -1.55
C ASP A 17 -8.77 -6.08 -2.16
N LYS A 18 -9.69 -6.20 -3.13
CA LYS A 18 -10.31 -5.06 -3.80
C LYS A 18 -11.13 -4.19 -2.84
N ASN A 19 -11.72 -4.78 -1.81
CA ASN A 19 -12.51 -4.04 -0.83
C ASN A 19 -11.60 -3.20 0.07
N PHE A 20 -10.46 -3.77 0.50
CA PHE A 20 -9.43 -2.99 1.18
C PHE A 20 -8.85 -1.90 0.28
N ALA A 21 -8.56 -2.19 -0.99
CA ALA A 21 -8.06 -1.19 -1.94
C ALA A 21 -9.03 -0.01 -2.13
N ALA A 22 -10.34 -0.28 -2.25
CA ALA A 22 -11.36 0.75 -2.35
C ALA A 22 -11.47 1.59 -1.06
N ASN A 23 -11.50 0.93 0.10
CA ASN A 23 -11.51 1.61 1.40
C ASN A 23 -10.24 2.42 1.63
N PHE A 24 -9.07 1.92 1.20
CA PHE A 24 -7.80 2.60 1.31
C PHE A 24 -7.70 3.80 0.36
N ALA A 25 -8.27 3.70 -0.85
CA ALA A 25 -8.36 4.82 -1.78
C ALA A 25 -9.25 5.94 -1.23
N ALA A 26 -10.38 5.59 -0.60
CA ALA A 26 -11.29 6.55 0.01
C ALA A 26 -10.74 7.13 1.32
N ASN A 27 -10.27 6.28 2.23
CA ASN A 27 -9.84 6.64 3.57
C ASN A 27 -8.65 5.77 4.03
N PRO A 28 -7.42 6.09 3.60
CA PRO A 28 -6.26 5.23 3.85
C PRO A 28 -5.91 5.12 5.34
N ILE A 29 -6.02 6.21 6.10
CA ILE A 29 -5.78 6.21 7.56
C ILE A 29 -6.76 5.28 8.27
N LYS A 30 -8.05 5.42 7.96
CA LYS A 30 -9.11 4.59 8.55
C LYS A 30 -8.98 3.13 8.15
N ALA A 31 -8.73 2.86 6.86
CA ALA A 31 -8.53 1.51 6.35
C ALA A 31 -7.37 0.79 7.06
N ILE A 32 -6.25 1.48 7.27
CA ILE A 32 -5.11 0.93 8.02
C ILE A 32 -5.47 0.71 9.49
N LYS A 33 -6.10 1.68 10.14
CA LYS A 33 -6.50 1.58 11.55
C LYS A 33 -7.43 0.40 11.78
N ASP A 34 -8.45 0.25 10.93
CA ASP A 34 -9.42 -0.83 10.99
C ASP A 34 -8.78 -2.19 10.63
N ALA A 35 -7.90 -2.23 9.62
CA ALA A 35 -7.24 -3.46 9.20
C ALA A 35 -6.22 -3.98 10.22
N MET A 36 -5.53 -3.09 10.92
CA MET A 36 -4.47 -3.45 11.86
C MET A 36 -4.93 -3.48 13.32
N GLY A 37 -6.10 -2.90 13.64
CA GLY A 37 -6.62 -2.83 15.00
C GLY A 37 -5.71 -2.10 15.99
N ILE A 38 -4.80 -1.25 15.49
CA ILE A 38 -3.80 -0.55 16.32
C ILE A 38 -4.14 0.93 16.46
N ASN A 39 -4.05 1.44 17.68
CA ASN A 39 -4.21 2.85 17.98
C ASN A 39 -2.85 3.57 17.91
N LEU A 40 -2.33 3.69 16.68
CA LEU A 40 -1.12 4.48 16.42
C LEU A 40 -1.45 5.98 16.27
N PRO A 41 -0.49 6.87 16.54
CA PRO A 41 -0.62 8.29 16.22
C PRO A 41 -0.83 8.51 14.73
N ASP A 42 -1.64 9.50 14.38
CA ASP A 42 -1.95 9.91 13.00
C ASP A 42 -0.69 10.16 12.16
N ASP A 43 0.37 10.69 12.76
CA ASP A 43 1.66 10.93 12.10
C ASP A 43 2.31 9.62 11.61
N GLN A 44 2.32 8.58 12.45
CA GLN A 44 2.83 7.27 12.07
C GLN A 44 1.92 6.59 11.04
N LEU A 45 0.60 6.73 11.18
CA LEU A 45 -0.35 6.22 10.19
C LEU A 45 -0.12 6.87 8.83
N ASN A 46 0.11 8.19 8.77
CA ASN A 46 0.45 8.89 7.55
C ASN A 46 1.74 8.35 6.90
N ALA A 47 2.78 8.08 7.69
CA ALA A 47 4.01 7.48 7.19
C ALA A 47 3.77 6.08 6.58
N ILE A 48 2.93 5.26 7.22
CA ILE A 48 2.54 3.93 6.70
C ILE A 48 1.73 4.08 5.42
N VAL A 49 0.72 4.95 5.40
CA VAL A 49 -0.10 5.24 4.21
C VAL A 49 0.77 5.66 3.03
N ALA A 50 1.72 6.58 3.26
CA ALA A 50 2.65 7.05 2.25
C ALA A 50 3.54 5.91 1.75
N GLY A 51 4.04 5.07 2.65
CA GLY A 51 4.81 3.87 2.31
C GLY A 51 4.01 2.88 1.45
N VAL A 52 2.76 2.60 1.82
CA VAL A 52 1.85 1.72 1.09
C VAL A 52 1.55 2.29 -0.30
N LYS A 53 1.18 3.56 -0.41
CA LYS A 53 0.93 4.23 -1.71
C LYS A 53 2.17 4.22 -2.59
N THR A 54 3.33 4.53 -2.03
CA THR A 54 4.61 4.55 -2.77
C THR A 54 4.94 3.16 -3.30
N LYS A 55 4.86 2.11 -2.48
CA LYS A 55 5.08 0.72 -2.90
C LYS A 55 4.08 0.31 -3.99
N LEU A 56 2.80 0.59 -3.82
CA LEU A 56 1.77 0.27 -4.83
C LEU A 56 2.01 0.97 -6.17
N ASN A 57 2.43 2.24 -6.16
CA ASN A 57 2.80 2.96 -7.38
C ASN A 57 4.09 2.42 -7.99
N LEU A 58 5.07 2.07 -7.16
CA LEU A 58 6.33 1.50 -7.61
C LEU A 58 6.11 0.13 -8.26
N ASP A 59 5.29 -0.74 -7.68
CA ASP A 59 4.90 -2.03 -8.29
C ASP A 59 4.20 -1.84 -9.64
N LYS A 60 3.29 -0.86 -9.74
CA LYS A 60 2.62 -0.53 -11.02
C LYS A 60 3.62 -0.01 -12.06
N ALA A 61 4.53 0.88 -11.65
CA ALA A 61 5.55 1.45 -12.53
C ALA A 61 6.57 0.40 -12.97
N SER A 62 7.03 -0.48 -12.08
CA SER A 62 7.92 -1.60 -12.38
C SER A 62 7.26 -2.62 -13.31
N GLY A 63 5.97 -2.91 -13.13
CA GLY A 63 5.22 -3.75 -14.06
C GLY A 63 5.11 -3.14 -15.46
N LEU A 64 4.94 -1.81 -15.56
CA LEU A 64 4.91 -1.10 -16.83
C LEU A 64 6.29 -1.00 -17.48
N LEU A 65 7.36 -0.76 -16.71
CA LEU A 65 8.74 -0.72 -17.23
C LEU A 65 9.17 -2.09 -17.75
N GLY A 66 8.87 -3.17 -17.01
CA GLY A 66 9.15 -4.53 -17.45
C GLY A 66 8.36 -4.94 -18.69
N SER A 67 7.10 -4.50 -18.79
CA SER A 67 6.24 -4.78 -19.96
C SER A 67 6.59 -3.94 -21.18
N ALA A 68 6.98 -2.68 -20.99
CA ALA A 68 7.40 -1.79 -22.06
C ALA A 68 8.78 -2.16 -22.59
N ALA A 69 9.75 -2.45 -21.71
CA ALA A 69 11.06 -2.94 -22.13
C ALA A 69 10.93 -4.26 -22.90
N LYS A 70 10.10 -5.21 -22.45
CA LYS A 70 9.91 -6.50 -23.15
C LYS A 70 9.17 -6.41 -24.49
N LYS A 71 8.50 -5.30 -24.79
CA LYS A 71 7.86 -5.06 -26.10
C LYS A 71 8.74 -4.27 -27.07
N LEU A 72 9.84 -3.68 -26.58
CA LEU A 72 10.77 -2.86 -27.37
C LEU A 72 12.10 -3.57 -27.66
N PHE A 73 12.29 -4.80 -27.16
CA PHE A 73 13.36 -5.73 -27.50
C PHE A 73 12.76 -7.03 -28.04
#